data_AF-A0A7Y5RHD0-F1
#
_entry.id   AF-A0A7Y5RHD0-F1
#
_cell.length_a   1.000
_cell.length_b   1.000
_cell.length_c   1.000
_cell.angle_alpha   90.00
_cell.angle_beta   90.00
_cell.angle_gamma   90.00
#
_symmetry.space_group_name_H-M   'P 1'
#
loop_
_entity.id
_entity.type
_entity.pdbx_description
1 polymer ?
#
loop_
_entity_poly.entity_id
_entity_poly.type
_entity_poly.pdbx_seq_one_letter_code
_entity_poly.pdbx_strand_id
1 'polypeptide(L)'
;MREITVRKTPIERLANWTAASLSLPDQVVDDLLKRYLLHEHRAVIIRFLELLEIPHVDGMIEESFDLATLTKEQVQGAAQSLLGSGDRVGTILYLKYLVLQGGSWAGIEEILPVGE
;
A
#
# COMPACT_ATOMS: atom_id res chain seq x y z
N MET A 1 24.32 18.14 -37.85
CA MET A 1 23.20 17.62 -37.03
C MET A 1 23.52 17.93 -35.58
N ARG A 2 22.65 18.66 -34.86
CA ARG A 2 22.83 18.90 -33.41
C ARG A 2 22.24 17.72 -32.67
N GLU A 3 23.09 16.97 -31.97
CA GLU A 3 22.66 15.95 -31.01
C GLU A 3 21.95 16.67 -29.86
N ILE A 4 20.64 16.45 -29.74
CA ILE A 4 19.87 16.90 -28.59
C ILE A 4 20.10 15.86 -27.51
N THR A 5 21.12 16.06 -26.69
CA THR A 5 21.29 15.29 -25.44
C THR A 5 20.15 15.72 -24.52
N VAL A 6 19.08 14.93 -24.47
CA VAL A 6 17.98 15.12 -23.50
C VAL A 6 18.59 14.97 -22.12
N ARG A 7 18.88 16.10 -21.48
CA ARG A 7 19.35 16.16 -20.10
C ARG A 7 18.33 15.37 -19.27
N LYS A 8 18.75 14.23 -18.71
CA LYS A 8 17.96 13.47 -17.75
C LYS A 8 17.53 14.44 -16.66
N THR A 9 16.25 14.77 -16.65
CA THR A 9 15.64 15.55 -15.58
C THR A 9 15.91 14.80 -14.27
N PRO A 10 16.45 15.45 -13.22
CA PRO A 10 16.65 14.80 -11.93
C PRO A 10 15.33 14.17 -11.49
N ILE A 11 15.37 12.92 -10.98
CA ILE A 11 14.18 12.18 -10.54
C ILE A 11 13.33 13.03 -9.58
N GLU A 12 13.95 13.84 -8.75
CA GLU A 12 13.30 14.78 -7.83
C GLU A 12 12.47 15.86 -8.56
N ARG A 13 12.94 16.38 -9.70
CA ARG A 13 12.17 17.32 -10.51
C ARG A 13 11.04 16.63 -11.26
N LEU A 14 11.23 15.39 -11.70
CA LEU A 14 10.15 14.59 -12.30
C LEU A 14 9.08 14.28 -11.27
N ALA A 15 9.47 13.87 -10.06
CA ALA A 15 8.57 13.61 -8.93
C ALA A 15 7.76 14.85 -8.54
N ASN A 16 8.43 16.01 -8.43
CA ASN A 16 7.77 17.28 -8.12
C ASN A 16 6.86 17.75 -9.26
N TRP A 17 7.24 17.53 -10.52
CA TRP A 17 6.39 17.86 -11.66
C TRP A 17 5.18 16.93 -11.75
N THR A 18 5.34 15.62 -11.53
CA THR A 18 4.22 14.68 -11.46
C THR A 18 3.28 15.01 -10.30
N ALA A 19 3.81 15.32 -9.12
CA ALA A 19 2.98 15.73 -7.98
C ALA A 19 2.22 17.05 -8.24
N ALA A 20 2.79 17.97 -9.03
CA ALA A 20 2.20 19.27 -9.31
C ALA A 20 1.29 19.33 -10.56
N SER A 21 1.38 18.37 -11.49
CA SER A 21 0.73 18.48 -12.82
C SER A 21 -0.07 17.26 -13.26
N LEU A 22 0.05 16.12 -12.59
CA LEU A 22 -0.66 14.90 -12.93
C LEU A 22 -1.79 14.67 -11.93
N SER A 23 -2.99 15.15 -12.27
CA SER A 23 -4.21 14.52 -11.76
C SER A 23 -4.36 13.18 -12.49
N LEU A 24 -3.63 12.17 -12.04
CA LEU A 24 -3.86 10.81 -12.52
C LEU A 24 -5.28 10.39 -12.11
N PRO A 25 -6.02 9.66 -12.96
CA PRO A 25 -7.26 9.03 -12.52
C PRO A 25 -6.99 8.13 -11.31
N ASP A 26 -7.88 8.14 -10.32
CA ASP A 26 -7.72 7.38 -9.08
C ASP A 26 -7.40 5.91 -9.32
N GLN A 27 -8.03 5.30 -10.33
CA GLN A 27 -7.77 3.91 -10.74
C GLN A 27 -6.32 3.67 -11.16
N VAL A 28 -5.70 4.64 -11.86
CA VAL A 28 -4.30 4.52 -12.29
C VAL A 28 -3.36 4.63 -11.08
N VAL A 29 -3.71 5.47 -10.11
CA VAL A 29 -2.95 5.61 -8.86
C VAL A 29 -3.07 4.34 -8.00
N ASP A 30 -4.28 3.79 -7.88
CA ASP A 30 -4.55 2.53 -7.17
C ASP A 30 -3.75 1.36 -7.76
N ASP A 31 -3.83 1.16 -9.08
CA ASP A 31 -3.10 0.09 -9.77
C ASP A 31 -1.59 0.24 -9.60
N LEU A 32 -1.06 1.48 -9.67
CA LEU A 32 0.36 1.74 -9.52
C LEU A 32 0.83 1.44 -8.09
N LEU A 33 0.10 1.91 -7.08
CA LEU A 33 0.41 1.67 -5.66
C LEU A 33 0.33 0.18 -5.33
N LYS A 34 -0.71 -0.50 -5.80
CA LYS A 34 -0.88 -1.95 -5.62
C LYS A 34 0.28 -2.73 -6.23
N ARG A 35 0.67 -2.42 -7.46
CA ARG A 35 1.82 -3.07 -8.13
C ARG A 35 3.13 -2.79 -7.41
N TYR A 36 3.35 -1.55 -6.98
CA TYR A 36 4.53 -1.18 -6.20
C TYR A 36 4.61 -1.98 -4.90
N LEU A 37 3.51 -2.03 -4.14
CA LEU A 37 3.45 -2.77 -2.87
C LEU A 37 3.67 -4.28 -3.07
N LEU A 38 3.07 -4.89 -4.10
CA LEU A 38 3.29 -6.30 -4.45
C LEU A 38 4.70 -6.61 -4.97
N HIS A 39 5.40 -5.62 -5.52
CA HIS A 39 6.75 -5.80 -6.01
C HIS A 39 7.78 -5.65 -4.88
N GLU A 40 7.75 -4.51 -4.19
CA GLU A 40 8.76 -4.09 -3.20
C GLU A 40 8.45 -4.61 -1.79
N HIS A 41 7.17 -4.69 -1.43
CA HIS A 41 6.74 -4.96 -0.04
C HIS A 41 5.83 -6.18 0.07
N ARG A 42 5.93 -7.14 -0.85
CA ARG A 42 5.08 -8.36 -0.88
C ARG A 42 5.07 -9.11 0.45
N ALA A 43 6.22 -9.19 1.11
CA ALA A 43 6.34 -9.87 2.40
C ALA A 43 5.48 -9.21 3.49
N VAL A 44 5.31 -7.88 3.45
CA VAL A 44 4.42 -7.15 4.37
C VAL A 44 2.96 -7.53 4.12
N ILE A 45 2.55 -7.60 2.85
CA ILE A 45 1.19 -7.99 2.46
C ILE A 45 0.90 -9.42 2.91
N ILE A 46 1.76 -10.37 2.52
CA ILE A 46 1.63 -11.78 2.90
C ILE A 46 1.53 -11.90 4.41
N ARG A 47 2.43 -11.23 5.16
CA ARG A 47 2.43 -11.29 6.61
C ARG A 47 1.11 -10.78 7.21
N PHE A 48 0.56 -9.70 6.69
CA PHE A 48 -0.71 -9.16 7.16
C PHE A 48 -1.87 -10.13 6.90
N LEU A 49 -1.91 -10.73 5.70
CA LEU A 49 -2.93 -11.71 5.35
C LEU A 49 -2.79 -12.99 6.21
N GLU A 50 -1.57 -13.44 6.50
CA GLU A 50 -1.31 -14.55 7.43
C GLU A 50 -1.80 -14.24 8.85
N LEU A 51 -1.59 -13.01 9.35
CA LEU A 51 -2.06 -12.60 10.68
C LEU A 51 -3.59 -12.59 10.80
N LEU A 52 -4.28 -12.39 9.67
CA LEU A 52 -5.74 -12.45 9.57
C LEU A 52 -6.26 -13.82 9.13
N GLU A 53 -5.37 -14.80 8.92
CA GLU A 53 -5.70 -16.13 8.42
C GLU A 53 -6.47 -16.09 7.08
N ILE A 54 -6.18 -15.10 6.24
CA ILE A 54 -6.82 -14.91 4.93
C ILE A 54 -6.11 -15.79 3.88
N PRO A 55 -6.83 -16.68 3.18
CA PRO A 55 -6.29 -17.43 2.04
C PRO A 55 -5.82 -16.49 0.93
N HIS A 56 -4.59 -16.69 0.46
CA HIS A 56 -3.97 -15.84 -0.53
C HIS A 56 -2.90 -16.57 -1.35
N VAL A 57 -2.65 -16.06 -2.55
CA VAL A 57 -1.56 -16.50 -3.44
C VAL A 57 -0.69 -15.28 -3.74
N ASP A 58 0.58 -15.31 -3.32
CA ASP A 58 1.55 -14.24 -3.57
C ASP A 58 1.11 -12.83 -3.11
N GLY A 59 0.35 -12.73 -2.02
CA GLY A 59 -0.19 -11.48 -1.50
C GLY A 59 -1.50 -11.02 -2.14
N MET A 60 -2.09 -11.86 -3.00
CA MET A 60 -3.41 -11.64 -3.59
C MET A 60 -4.44 -12.51 -2.88
N ILE A 61 -5.48 -11.89 -2.33
CA ILE A 61 -6.57 -12.58 -1.63
C ILE A 61 -7.33 -13.48 -2.62
N GLU A 62 -7.63 -14.71 -2.22
CA GLU A 62 -8.43 -15.62 -3.03
C GLU A 62 -9.88 -15.12 -3.18
N GLU A 63 -10.44 -15.22 -4.38
CA GLU A 63 -11.79 -14.70 -4.69
C GLU A 63 -12.91 -15.31 -3.83
N SER A 64 -12.68 -16.50 -3.27
CA SER A 64 -13.62 -17.19 -2.40
C SER A 64 -13.69 -16.64 -0.97
N PHE A 65 -12.76 -15.76 -0.58
CA PHE A 65 -12.73 -15.23 0.78
C PHE A 65 -13.65 -14.01 0.92
N ASP A 66 -14.56 -14.07 1.89
CA ASP A 66 -15.45 -12.95 2.20
C ASP A 66 -14.81 -12.02 3.25
N LEU A 67 -14.34 -10.85 2.80
CA LEU A 67 -13.76 -9.83 3.67
C LEU A 67 -14.76 -9.26 4.69
N ALA A 68 -16.07 -9.42 4.50
CA ALA A 68 -17.07 -8.92 5.44
C ALA A 68 -17.10 -9.72 6.76
N THR A 69 -16.47 -10.91 6.80
CA THR A 69 -16.41 -11.73 8.03
C THR A 69 -15.36 -11.24 9.03
N LEU A 70 -14.46 -10.35 8.63
CA LEU A 70 -13.42 -9.82 9.50
C LEU A 70 -14.00 -8.81 10.49
N THR A 71 -13.68 -8.96 11.78
CA THR A 71 -14.05 -7.94 12.76
C THR A 71 -13.01 -6.82 12.80
N LYS A 72 -13.47 -5.63 13.22
CA LYS A 72 -12.59 -4.47 13.40
C LYS A 72 -11.40 -4.79 14.31
N GLU A 73 -11.63 -5.54 15.38
CA GLU A 73 -10.61 -5.90 16.37
C GLU A 73 -9.55 -6.84 15.77
N GLN A 74 -9.94 -7.78 14.90
CA GLN A 74 -9.01 -8.65 14.20
C GLN A 74 -8.10 -7.84 13.27
N VAL A 75 -8.71 -6.95 12.48
CA VAL A 75 -7.99 -6.07 11.55
C VAL A 75 -7.02 -5.15 12.29
N GLN A 76 -7.47 -4.53 13.38
CA GLN A 76 -6.62 -3.67 14.22
C GLN A 76 -5.48 -4.46 14.89
N GLY A 77 -5.77 -5.65 15.43
CA GLY A 77 -4.76 -6.50 16.07
C GLY A 77 -3.67 -6.97 15.09
N ALA A 78 -4.07 -7.36 13.87
CA ALA A 78 -3.13 -7.73 12.83
C ALA A 78 -2.26 -6.54 12.40
N ALA A 79 -2.85 -5.36 12.23
CA ALA A 79 -2.12 -4.18 11.80
C ALA A 79 -1.19 -3.62 12.90
N GLN A 80 -1.57 -3.69 14.19
CA GLN A 80 -0.65 -3.41 15.30
C GLN A 80 0.53 -4.39 15.32
N SER A 81 0.27 -5.67 15.11
CA SER A 81 1.31 -6.70 15.04
C SER A 81 2.26 -6.46 13.85
N LEU A 82 1.72 -5.98 12.72
CA LEU A 82 2.50 -5.63 11.53
C LEU A 82 3.39 -4.40 11.77
N LEU A 83 2.90 -3.38 12.49
CA LEU A 83 3.66 -2.18 12.85
C LEU A 83 4.90 -2.48 13.71
N GLY A 84 4.91 -3.60 14.45
CA GLY A 84 6.07 -4.10 15.19
C GLY A 84 7.12 -4.82 14.33
N SER A 85 6.91 -4.95 13.01
CA SER A 85 7.79 -5.71 12.11
C SER A 85 8.92 -4.86 11.51
N GLY A 86 9.90 -5.53 10.88
CA GLY A 86 11.15 -4.92 10.42
C GLY A 86 11.05 -3.97 9.23
N ASP A 87 10.04 -4.12 8.35
CA ASP A 87 9.82 -3.21 7.21
C ASP A 87 8.80 -2.13 7.57
N ARG A 88 9.27 -1.13 8.33
CA ARG A 88 8.42 -0.04 8.82
C ARG A 88 7.82 0.81 7.69
N VAL A 89 8.60 1.06 6.63
CA VAL A 89 8.15 1.89 5.50
C VAL A 89 7.08 1.17 4.70
N GLY A 90 7.34 -0.09 4.31
CA GLY A 90 6.37 -0.92 3.60
C GLY A 90 5.09 -1.12 4.41
N THR A 91 5.23 -1.36 5.71
CA THR A 91 4.10 -1.51 6.63
C THR A 91 3.22 -0.26 6.67
N ILE A 92 3.80 0.91 6.91
CA ILE A 92 3.01 2.15 6.99
C ILE A 92 2.35 2.45 5.64
N LEU A 93 3.06 2.27 4.53
CA LEU A 93 2.50 2.51 3.20
C LEU A 93 1.35 1.57 2.89
N TYR A 94 1.50 0.27 3.19
CA TYR A 94 0.46 -0.73 2.97
C TYR A 94 -0.78 -0.46 3.83
N LEU A 95 -0.61 -0.16 5.13
CA LEU A 95 -1.74 0.14 6.00
C LEU A 95 -2.47 1.42 5.59
N LYS A 96 -1.74 2.45 5.16
CA LYS A 96 -2.36 3.66 4.57
C LYS A 96 -3.11 3.36 3.28
N TYR A 97 -2.57 2.48 2.44
CA TYR A 97 -3.25 2.01 1.24
C TYR A 97 -4.58 1.32 1.59
N LEU A 98 -4.61 0.43 2.58
CA LEU A 98 -5.84 -0.23 3.03
C LEU A 98 -6.88 0.77 3.59
N VAL A 99 -6.44 1.78 4.34
CA VAL A 99 -7.33 2.86 4.81
C VAL A 99 -8.01 3.58 3.65
N LEU A 100 -7.28 3.83 2.55
CA LEU A 100 -7.84 4.46 1.35
C LEU A 100 -8.87 3.58 0.65
N GLN A 101 -8.73 2.25 0.71
CA GLN A 101 -9.73 1.32 0.16
C GLN A 101 -11.02 1.30 1.00
N GLY A 102 -10.94 1.61 2.29
CA GLY A 102 -12.08 1.60 3.20
C GLY A 102 -12.72 0.21 3.37
N GLY A 103 -14.02 0.17 3.66
CA GLY A 103 -14.78 -1.08 3.79
C GLY A 103 -14.30 -1.96 4.95
N SER A 104 -13.95 -3.21 4.67
CA SER A 104 -13.49 -4.19 5.67
C SER A 104 -12.18 -3.80 6.38
N TRP A 105 -11.47 -2.79 5.89
CA TRP A 105 -10.23 -2.29 6.47
C TRP A 105 -10.42 -1.10 7.42
N ALA A 106 -11.66 -0.69 7.69
CA ALA A 106 -11.96 0.41 8.59
C ALA A 106 -11.40 0.15 10.00
N GLY A 107 -10.91 1.21 10.65
CA GLY A 107 -10.28 1.13 11.97
C GLY A 107 -8.76 1.01 11.95
N ILE A 108 -8.13 0.76 10.80
CA ILE A 108 -6.66 0.82 10.66
C ILE A 108 -6.15 2.25 10.87
N GLU A 109 -6.94 3.26 10.54
CA GLU A 109 -6.58 4.67 10.73
C GLU A 109 -6.33 5.04 12.20
N GLU A 110 -6.99 4.35 13.14
CA GLU A 110 -6.87 4.62 14.58
C GLU A 110 -5.54 4.15 15.18
N ILE A 111 -4.85 3.23 14.50
CA ILE A 111 -3.61 2.61 14.97
C ILE A 111 -2.38 3.10 14.21
N LEU A 112 -2.58 3.82 13.10
CA LEU A 112 -1.48 4.40 12.34
C LEU A 112 -0.76 5.45 13.19
N PRO A 113 0.58 5.50 13.16
CA PRO A 113 1.31 6.56 13.86
C PRO A 113 0.91 7.91 13.26
N VAL A 114 0.53 8.86 14.13
CA VAL A 114 0.36 10.26 13.76
C VAL A 114 1.72 10.76 13.26
N GLY A 115 1.78 11.25 12.03
CA GLY A 115 3.03 11.66 11.42
C GLY A 115 3.73 12.77 12.23
N GLU A 116 5.04 12.61 12.45
CA GLU A 116 5.98 13.71 12.70
C GLU A 116 6.34 14.41 11.38
#